data_AF-A0A7J3WMT8-F1
#
_entry.id   AF-A0A7J3WMT8-F1
#
_cell.length_a   1.000
_cell.length_b   1.000
_cell.length_c   1.000
_cell.angle_alpha   90.00
_cell.angle_beta   90.00
_cell.angle_gamma   90.00
#
_symmetry.space_group_name_H-M   'P 1'
#
loop_
_entity.id
_entity.type
_entity.pdbx_description
1 polymer ?
#
loop_
_entity_poly.entity_id
_entity_poly.type
_entity_poly.pdbx_seq_one_letter_code
_entity_poly.pdbx_strand_id
1 'polypeptide(L)'
;FIEDKTREYGGAPAFPVNISVNNISAHDTPTLDDQRTFTKGDYVKIDMGAHVEGYIADTAYTVRVDSPDDDLVKASRDALNAALEVVRPGIQTNEIGAVIDETIRSYGLVPIENLTGHGLEQYVAHSAPSIPNLDVGAGVKLKEGDVIAIEPFATDGAGSVMDDETYLIFKYISDRPVRLQLARKMLATIKNNYNTLPFAQRWLSKIYSKRKAEFALKYLVRSSSVYAFSVLKESDGGNVTQAEHSLIVREDGPEIYT
;
A
#
# COMPACT_ATOMS: atom_id res chain seq x y z
N PHE A 1 -6.63 17.13 1.09
CA PHE A 1 -8.03 16.67 1.30
C PHE A 1 -8.09 15.37 2.07
N ILE A 2 -7.82 14.18 1.48
CA ILE A 2 -8.01 12.88 2.15
C ILE A 2 -7.26 12.81 3.49
N GLU A 3 -5.95 13.10 3.48
CA GLU A 3 -5.14 13.10 4.72
C GLU A 3 -5.56 14.16 5.74
N ASP A 4 -6.11 15.29 5.29
CA ASP A 4 -6.60 16.33 6.21
C ASP A 4 -7.89 15.84 6.86
N LYS A 5 -8.78 15.18 6.10
CA LYS A 5 -9.98 14.52 6.61
C LYS A 5 -9.64 13.42 7.61
N THR A 6 -8.63 12.60 7.37
CA THR A 6 -8.13 11.62 8.35
C THR A 6 -7.81 12.28 9.69
N ARG A 7 -7.16 13.45 9.67
CA ARG A 7 -6.83 14.22 10.87
C ARG A 7 -8.04 14.87 11.53
N GLU A 8 -8.97 15.41 10.73
CA GLU A 8 -10.23 15.96 11.23
C GLU A 8 -11.09 14.92 11.96
N TYR A 9 -11.05 13.66 11.53
CA TYR A 9 -11.75 12.55 12.18
C TYR A 9 -10.99 11.95 13.38
N GLY A 10 -9.87 12.56 13.81
CA GLY A 10 -9.15 12.18 15.03
C GLY A 10 -8.06 11.11 14.85
N GLY A 11 -7.80 10.67 13.61
CA GLY A 11 -6.67 9.80 13.29
C GLY A 11 -5.46 10.58 12.77
N ALA A 12 -4.41 9.85 12.38
CA ALA A 12 -3.33 10.38 11.54
C ALA A 12 -3.09 9.42 10.36
N PRO A 13 -2.58 9.89 9.20
CA PRO A 13 -2.29 9.00 8.09
C PRO A 13 -1.24 7.94 8.47
N ALA A 14 -1.56 6.66 8.29
CA ALA A 14 -0.61 5.56 8.54
C ALA A 14 0.51 5.52 7.50
N PHE A 15 0.23 6.03 6.31
CA PHE A 15 1.18 6.26 5.23
C PHE A 15 0.60 7.34 4.30
N PRO A 16 1.37 7.86 3.33
CA PRO A 16 0.86 8.85 2.38
C PRO A 16 -0.17 8.22 1.47
N VAL A 17 -1.31 8.88 1.29
CA VAL A 17 -2.34 8.39 0.37
C VAL A 17 -1.73 8.16 -1.01
N ASN A 18 -1.84 6.91 -1.48
CA ASN A 18 -1.42 6.48 -2.80
C ASN A 18 -2.54 6.78 -3.79
N ILE A 19 -2.17 7.34 -4.94
CA ILE A 19 -3.06 7.67 -6.06
C ILE A 19 -2.36 7.14 -7.32
N SER A 20 -2.55 5.86 -7.58
CA SER A 20 -1.85 5.12 -8.63
C SER A 20 -2.77 4.93 -9.84
N VAL A 21 -2.38 5.48 -10.99
CA VAL A 21 -3.24 5.57 -12.18
C VAL A 21 -2.84 4.55 -13.25
N ASN A 22 -3.81 3.82 -13.78
CA ASN A 22 -3.67 2.84 -14.86
C ASN A 22 -2.62 1.77 -14.53
N ASN A 23 -1.52 1.70 -15.28
CA ASN A 23 -0.46 0.70 -15.12
C ASN A 23 0.45 0.95 -13.90
N ILE A 24 0.39 2.13 -13.30
CA ILE A 24 1.02 2.37 -12.00
C ILE A 24 0.25 1.57 -10.97
N SER A 25 0.88 0.58 -10.34
CA SER A 25 0.26 -0.39 -9.45
C SER A 25 0.14 0.15 -8.03
N ALA A 26 1.23 0.65 -7.45
CA ALA A 26 1.29 1.14 -6.07
C ALA A 26 2.42 2.17 -5.88
N HIS A 27 2.51 2.74 -4.67
CA HIS A 27 3.57 3.65 -4.23
C HIS A 27 3.66 5.02 -4.92
N ASP A 28 2.65 5.41 -5.69
CA ASP A 28 2.58 6.75 -6.28
C ASP A 28 1.76 7.67 -5.39
N THR A 29 2.35 8.78 -4.94
CA THR A 29 1.67 9.83 -4.19
C THR A 29 2.09 11.17 -4.77
N PRO A 30 1.20 12.17 -4.88
CA PRO A 30 1.53 13.42 -5.55
C PRO A 30 2.65 14.19 -4.83
N THR A 31 3.40 14.98 -5.61
CA THR A 31 4.27 16.05 -5.08
C THR A 31 3.44 17.31 -4.77
N LEU A 32 4.06 18.35 -4.18
CA LEU A 32 3.36 19.62 -3.90
C LEU A 32 2.98 20.39 -5.17
N ASP A 33 3.74 20.20 -6.23
CA ASP A 33 3.63 20.87 -7.53
C ASP A 33 3.11 19.93 -8.62
N ASP A 34 2.59 18.76 -8.25
CA ASP A 34 2.00 17.81 -9.19
C ASP A 34 0.81 18.45 -9.92
N GLN A 35 0.87 18.44 -11.25
CA GLN A 35 -0.16 19.00 -12.13
C GLN A 35 -0.94 17.90 -12.87
N ARG A 36 -0.69 16.62 -12.55
CA ARG A 36 -1.43 15.50 -13.15
C ARG A 36 -2.92 15.64 -12.82
N THR A 37 -3.74 15.39 -13.83
CA THR A 37 -5.21 15.37 -13.72
C THR A 37 -5.71 14.05 -14.28
N PHE A 38 -6.82 13.58 -13.74
CA PHE A 38 -7.48 12.38 -14.26
C PHE A 38 -8.16 12.65 -15.59
N THR A 39 -8.19 11.61 -16.43
CA THR A 39 -8.91 11.57 -17.70
C THR A 39 -10.03 10.53 -17.60
N LYS A 40 -11.14 10.76 -18.32
CA LYS A 40 -12.22 9.79 -18.42
C LYS A 40 -11.67 8.42 -18.85
N GLY A 41 -12.01 7.38 -18.08
CA GLY A 41 -11.58 6.01 -18.30
C GLY A 41 -10.36 5.58 -17.49
N ASP A 42 -9.66 6.51 -16.82
CA ASP A 42 -8.54 6.16 -15.96
C ASP A 42 -8.99 5.21 -14.82
N TYR A 43 -8.16 4.21 -14.54
CA TYR A 43 -8.26 3.35 -13.36
C TYR A 43 -7.43 3.96 -12.24
N VAL A 44 -8.08 4.63 -11.30
CA VAL A 44 -7.42 5.31 -10.19
C VAL A 44 -7.54 4.46 -8.94
N LYS A 45 -6.43 3.86 -8.54
CA LYS A 45 -6.32 3.16 -7.24
C LYS A 45 -6.08 4.21 -6.16
N ILE A 46 -7.02 4.30 -5.23
CA ILE A 46 -6.92 5.15 -4.05
C ILE A 46 -6.67 4.21 -2.89
N ASP A 47 -5.45 4.25 -2.38
CA ASP A 47 -5.01 3.46 -1.23
C ASP A 47 -4.69 4.46 -0.09
N MET A 48 -5.37 4.26 1.05
CA MET A 48 -5.27 5.15 2.20
C MET A 48 -5.17 4.38 3.50
N GLY A 49 -4.25 4.85 4.34
CA GLY A 49 -4.08 4.34 5.69
C GLY A 49 -4.38 5.37 6.76
N ALA A 50 -5.03 4.95 7.84
CA ALA A 50 -5.22 5.74 9.05
C ALA A 50 -4.67 4.99 10.27
N HIS A 51 -4.19 5.72 11.27
CA HIS A 51 -3.83 5.12 12.54
C HIS A 51 -4.28 5.95 13.74
N VAL A 52 -4.57 5.25 14.84
CA VAL A 52 -4.79 5.83 16.18
C VAL A 52 -3.79 5.16 17.10
N GLU A 53 -2.88 5.94 17.71
CA GLU A 53 -1.81 5.41 18.58
C GLU A 53 -0.96 4.28 17.97
N GLY A 54 -0.92 4.24 16.64
CA GLY A 54 -0.12 3.28 15.87
C GLY A 54 -0.88 2.03 15.45
N TYR A 55 -2.13 1.82 15.89
CA TYR A 55 -3.00 0.79 15.34
C TYR A 55 -3.53 1.24 13.99
N ILE A 56 -3.28 0.45 12.95
CA ILE A 56 -3.42 0.83 11.54
C ILE A 56 -4.72 0.26 10.98
N ALA A 57 -5.38 1.06 10.15
CA ALA A 57 -6.37 0.64 9.19
C ALA A 57 -5.84 0.94 7.80
N ASP A 58 -5.79 -0.08 6.96
CA ASP A 58 -5.34 -0.07 5.57
C ASP A 58 -6.48 -0.44 4.63
N THR A 59 -6.70 0.34 3.58
CA THR A 59 -7.78 0.10 2.63
C THR A 59 -7.55 0.81 1.31
N ALA A 60 -7.98 0.14 0.26
CA ALA A 60 -7.85 0.60 -1.10
C ALA A 60 -9.07 0.22 -1.92
N TYR A 61 -9.35 1.05 -2.93
CA TYR A 61 -10.33 0.75 -3.95
C TYR A 61 -9.94 1.41 -5.26
N THR A 62 -10.41 0.84 -6.37
CA THR A 62 -10.21 1.43 -7.69
C THR A 62 -11.47 2.13 -8.17
N VAL A 63 -11.29 3.34 -8.69
CA VAL A 63 -12.35 4.12 -9.35
C VAL A 63 -12.05 4.21 -10.84
N ARG A 64 -13.04 3.91 -11.69
CA ARG A 64 -12.98 4.26 -13.11
C ARG A 64 -13.52 5.67 -13.33
N VAL A 65 -12.68 6.59 -13.78
CA VAL A 65 -13.04 8.02 -13.85
C VAL A 65 -14.10 8.26 -14.92
N ASP A 66 -15.21 8.89 -14.53
CA ASP A 66 -16.36 9.22 -15.40
C ASP A 66 -16.86 8.03 -16.24
N SER A 67 -16.76 6.82 -15.67
CA SER A 67 -17.06 5.57 -16.35
C SER A 67 -17.61 4.53 -15.35
N PRO A 68 -18.51 3.62 -15.76
CA PRO A 68 -18.96 2.54 -14.88
C PRO A 68 -17.84 1.52 -14.65
N ASP A 69 -17.87 0.76 -13.57
CA ASP A 69 -16.90 -0.33 -13.35
C ASP A 69 -17.06 -1.44 -14.42
N ASP A 70 -15.94 -1.97 -14.92
CA ASP A 70 -15.89 -3.17 -15.76
C ASP A 70 -15.37 -4.39 -14.99
N ASP A 71 -15.12 -5.45 -15.74
CA ASP A 71 -14.67 -6.74 -15.24
C ASP A 71 -13.27 -6.67 -14.61
N LEU A 72 -12.41 -5.70 -14.97
CA LEU A 72 -11.13 -5.50 -14.30
C LEU A 72 -11.33 -5.00 -12.87
N VAL A 73 -12.15 -3.96 -12.68
CA VAL A 73 -12.48 -3.44 -11.33
C VAL A 73 -13.30 -4.44 -10.52
N LYS A 74 -14.18 -5.22 -11.17
CA LYS A 74 -14.94 -6.28 -10.48
C LYS A 74 -14.02 -7.42 -10.03
N ALA A 75 -13.03 -7.82 -10.83
CA ALA A 75 -12.16 -8.95 -10.51
C ALA A 75 -11.40 -8.74 -9.19
N SER A 76 -10.77 -7.58 -8.97
CA SER A 76 -10.08 -7.28 -7.71
C SER A 76 -11.04 -7.22 -6.51
N ARG A 77 -12.20 -6.58 -6.68
CA ARG A 77 -13.24 -6.49 -5.63
C ARG A 77 -13.85 -7.83 -5.27
N ASP A 78 -14.19 -8.65 -6.26
CA ASP A 78 -14.80 -9.96 -6.03
C ASP A 78 -13.78 -10.95 -5.48
N ALA A 79 -12.51 -10.85 -5.89
CA ALA A 79 -11.43 -11.63 -5.30
C ALA A 79 -11.22 -11.27 -3.82
N LEU A 80 -11.33 -9.99 -3.45
CA LEU A 80 -11.28 -9.57 -2.05
C LEU A 80 -12.45 -10.16 -1.28
N ASN A 81 -13.67 -10.03 -1.80
CA ASN A 81 -14.86 -10.59 -1.16
C ASN A 81 -14.72 -12.12 -0.97
N ALA A 82 -14.30 -12.85 -2.00
CA ALA A 82 -14.08 -14.29 -1.94
C ALA A 82 -12.99 -14.68 -0.93
N ALA A 83 -11.89 -13.92 -0.86
CA ALA A 83 -10.84 -14.11 0.12
C ALA A 83 -11.36 -13.92 1.55
N LEU A 84 -12.17 -12.89 1.80
CA LEU A 84 -12.75 -12.61 3.12
C LEU A 84 -13.65 -13.76 3.61
N GLU A 85 -14.45 -14.36 2.72
CA GLU A 85 -15.35 -15.48 3.07
C GLU A 85 -14.62 -16.73 3.58
N VAL A 86 -13.34 -16.91 3.22
CA VAL A 86 -12.55 -18.07 3.66
C VAL A 86 -11.68 -17.79 4.90
N VAL A 87 -11.52 -16.53 5.30
CA VAL A 87 -10.67 -16.15 6.44
C VAL A 87 -11.23 -16.71 7.74
N ARG A 88 -10.41 -17.52 8.42
CA ARG A 88 -10.69 -18.07 9.75
C ARG A 88 -9.41 -18.56 10.39
N PRO A 89 -9.35 -18.71 11.73
CA PRO A 89 -8.23 -19.35 12.39
C PRO A 89 -7.91 -20.70 11.74
N GLY A 90 -6.66 -20.85 11.35
CA GLY A 90 -6.12 -22.08 10.81
C GLY A 90 -6.07 -22.22 9.29
N ILE A 91 -6.66 -21.29 8.53
CA ILE A 91 -6.39 -21.21 7.09
C ILE A 91 -4.94 -20.80 6.83
N GLN A 92 -4.32 -21.31 5.76
CA GLN A 92 -2.99 -20.86 5.35
C GLN A 92 -3.08 -19.70 4.35
N THR A 93 -2.11 -18.80 4.40
CA THR A 93 -2.09 -17.62 3.51
C THR A 93 -2.05 -17.97 2.03
N ASN A 94 -1.44 -19.10 1.64
CA ASN A 94 -1.45 -19.55 0.25
C ASN A 94 -2.82 -20.09 -0.21
N GLU A 95 -3.64 -20.61 0.71
CA GLU A 95 -5.03 -21.01 0.41
C GLU A 95 -5.90 -19.78 0.13
N ILE A 96 -5.65 -18.66 0.83
CA ILE A 96 -6.27 -17.37 0.51
C ILE A 96 -5.83 -16.91 -0.89
N GLY A 97 -4.53 -17.01 -1.18
CA GLY A 97 -4.00 -16.70 -2.51
C GLY A 97 -4.61 -17.53 -3.62
N ALA A 98 -4.87 -18.83 -3.39
CA ALA A 98 -5.55 -19.69 -4.35
C ALA A 98 -6.96 -19.18 -4.71
N VAL A 99 -7.73 -18.73 -3.70
CA VAL A 99 -9.07 -18.15 -3.89
C VAL A 99 -9.01 -16.86 -4.69
N ILE A 100 -8.02 -16.00 -4.41
CA ILE A 100 -7.80 -14.76 -5.14
C ILE A 100 -7.46 -15.05 -6.61
N ASP A 101 -6.53 -15.96 -6.87
CA ASP A 101 -6.09 -16.34 -8.21
C ASP A 101 -7.23 -16.94 -9.04
N GLU A 102 -7.97 -17.90 -8.48
CA GLU A 102 -9.13 -18.50 -9.15
C GLU A 102 -10.17 -17.45 -9.52
N THR A 103 -10.48 -16.54 -8.58
CA THR A 103 -11.47 -15.49 -8.80
C THR A 103 -11.04 -14.52 -9.90
N ILE A 104 -9.80 -14.01 -9.85
CA ILE A 104 -9.30 -13.08 -10.87
C ILE A 104 -9.24 -13.76 -12.25
N ARG A 105 -8.76 -15.01 -12.31
CA ARG A 105 -8.70 -15.76 -13.58
C ARG A 105 -10.07 -16.09 -14.16
N SER A 106 -11.11 -16.21 -13.35
CA SER A 106 -12.48 -16.43 -13.84
C SER A 106 -13.00 -15.28 -14.72
N TYR A 107 -12.45 -14.08 -14.54
CA TYR A 107 -12.69 -12.90 -15.38
C TYR A 107 -11.82 -12.84 -16.64
N GLY A 108 -10.93 -13.82 -16.86
CA GLY A 108 -9.96 -13.80 -17.96
C GLY A 108 -8.78 -12.85 -17.73
N LEU A 109 -8.52 -12.49 -16.48
CA LEU A 109 -7.48 -11.54 -16.05
C LEU A 109 -6.37 -12.26 -15.28
N VAL A 110 -5.32 -11.52 -14.92
CA VAL A 110 -4.14 -12.07 -14.25
C VAL A 110 -3.96 -11.39 -12.88
N PRO A 111 -3.78 -12.14 -11.78
CA PRO A 111 -3.37 -11.54 -10.51
C PRO A 111 -1.91 -11.08 -10.56
N ILE A 112 -1.58 -10.01 -9.85
CA ILE A 112 -0.17 -9.59 -9.72
C ILE A 112 0.54 -10.48 -8.69
N GLU A 113 1.61 -11.15 -9.10
CA GLU A 113 2.26 -12.19 -8.30
C GLU A 113 3.20 -11.68 -7.22
N ASN A 114 3.83 -10.53 -7.46
CA ASN A 114 4.85 -9.94 -6.58
C ASN A 114 4.33 -8.71 -5.81
N LEU A 115 3.01 -8.56 -5.69
CA LEU A 115 2.31 -7.72 -4.73
C LEU A 115 1.38 -8.59 -3.90
N THR A 116 1.35 -8.37 -2.59
CA THR A 116 0.67 -9.25 -1.64
C THR A 116 0.15 -8.43 -0.48
N GLY A 117 -0.97 -8.83 0.11
CA GLY A 117 -1.36 -8.35 1.42
C GLY A 117 -0.35 -8.73 2.50
N HIS A 118 -0.58 -8.24 3.71
CA HIS A 118 0.42 -8.27 4.78
C HIS A 118 -0.18 -8.26 6.18
N GLY A 119 0.65 -8.57 7.17
CA GLY A 119 0.32 -8.33 8.57
C GLY A 119 0.36 -6.84 8.89
N LEU A 120 -0.38 -6.48 9.94
CA LEU A 120 -0.38 -5.16 10.54
C LEU A 120 -0.01 -5.27 12.02
N GLU A 121 0.96 -4.46 12.45
CA GLU A 121 1.33 -4.32 13.85
C GLU A 121 1.35 -2.84 14.24
N GLN A 122 1.39 -2.56 15.55
CA GLN A 122 1.42 -1.19 16.05
C GLN A 122 2.65 -0.43 15.50
N TYR A 123 2.40 0.65 14.75
CA TYR A 123 3.39 1.45 14.01
C TYR A 123 4.13 0.72 12.87
N VAL A 124 3.69 -0.46 12.46
CA VAL A 124 4.31 -1.24 11.40
C VAL A 124 3.25 -1.61 10.36
N ALA A 125 3.18 -0.81 9.29
CA ALA A 125 2.23 -1.00 8.20
C ALA A 125 2.46 -2.27 7.37
N HIS A 126 3.66 -2.86 7.42
CA HIS A 126 3.95 -4.12 6.74
C HIS A 126 4.70 -5.05 7.70
N SER A 127 4.00 -6.04 8.23
CA SER A 127 4.57 -7.12 9.04
C SER A 127 4.24 -8.48 8.42
N ALA A 128 4.74 -9.56 9.04
CA ALA A 128 4.34 -10.90 8.66
C ALA A 128 2.91 -11.20 9.17
N PRO A 129 2.16 -12.10 8.51
CA PRO A 129 2.53 -12.83 7.30
C PRO A 129 2.23 -12.05 6.03
N SER A 130 2.85 -12.43 4.91
CA SER A 130 2.40 -12.02 3.57
C SER A 130 1.18 -12.85 3.16
N ILE A 131 0.19 -12.19 2.56
CA ILE A 131 -1.03 -12.76 2.00
C ILE A 131 -0.93 -12.69 0.46
N PRO A 132 -0.44 -13.74 -0.21
CA PRO A 132 -0.20 -13.70 -1.64
C PRO A 132 -1.51 -13.61 -2.44
N ASN A 133 -1.42 -13.10 -3.67
CA ASN A 133 -2.54 -13.05 -4.62
C ASN A 133 -2.67 -14.31 -5.50
N LEU A 134 -1.86 -15.33 -5.21
CA LEU A 134 -1.88 -16.64 -5.84
C LEU A 134 -1.37 -17.71 -4.88
N ASP A 135 -1.63 -18.97 -5.21
CA ASP A 135 -1.05 -20.08 -4.46
C ASP A 135 0.45 -20.19 -4.71
N VAL A 136 1.23 -19.90 -3.67
CA VAL A 136 2.70 -20.01 -3.67
C VAL A 136 3.18 -21.36 -3.12
N GLY A 137 2.27 -22.34 -2.97
CA GLY A 137 2.52 -23.72 -2.56
C GLY A 137 2.66 -23.95 -1.05
N ALA A 138 3.07 -22.93 -0.27
CA ALA A 138 3.10 -22.98 1.18
C ALA A 138 2.84 -21.60 1.79
N GLY A 139 2.09 -21.56 2.89
CA GLY A 139 1.70 -20.33 3.56
C GLY A 139 1.89 -20.38 5.07
N VAL A 140 1.63 -19.26 5.73
CA VAL A 140 1.58 -19.17 7.18
C VAL A 140 0.16 -19.49 7.63
N LYS A 141 0.01 -20.29 8.69
CA LYS A 141 -1.30 -20.57 9.29
C LYS A 141 -1.77 -19.37 10.12
N LEU A 142 -2.89 -18.77 9.75
CA LEU A 142 -3.49 -17.65 10.50
C LEU A 142 -4.01 -18.12 11.86
N LYS A 143 -3.98 -17.23 12.84
CA LYS A 143 -4.43 -17.45 14.21
C LYS A 143 -5.52 -16.44 14.56
N GLU A 144 -6.35 -16.80 15.54
CA GLU A 144 -7.29 -15.84 16.12
C GLU A 144 -6.52 -14.62 16.67
N GLY A 145 -7.01 -13.42 16.34
CA GLY A 145 -6.41 -12.15 16.73
C GLY A 145 -5.31 -11.63 15.80
N ASP A 146 -4.90 -12.38 14.77
CA ASP A 146 -4.03 -11.84 13.72
C ASP A 146 -4.73 -10.65 13.05
N VAL A 147 -3.97 -9.55 12.84
CA VAL A 147 -4.44 -8.36 12.13
C VAL A 147 -3.72 -8.31 10.79
N ILE A 148 -4.49 -8.33 9.71
CA ILE A 148 -3.96 -8.43 8.34
C ILE A 148 -4.70 -7.49 7.40
N ALA A 149 -4.02 -7.10 6.33
CA ALA A 149 -4.60 -6.52 5.14
C ALA A 149 -4.61 -7.55 4.01
N ILE A 150 -5.74 -7.66 3.31
CA ILE A 150 -5.88 -8.49 2.11
C ILE A 150 -6.13 -7.53 0.95
N GLU A 151 -5.23 -7.55 -0.05
CA GLU A 151 -5.24 -6.60 -1.17
C GLU A 151 -5.03 -7.28 -2.52
N PRO A 152 -6.10 -7.79 -3.15
CA PRO A 152 -6.04 -8.32 -4.51
C PRO A 152 -5.73 -7.26 -5.54
N PHE A 153 -4.68 -7.51 -6.32
CA PHE A 153 -4.37 -6.75 -7.54
C PHE A 153 -4.68 -7.59 -8.78
N ALA A 154 -5.54 -7.08 -9.65
CA ALA A 154 -5.85 -7.67 -10.95
C ALA A 154 -5.30 -6.80 -12.08
N THR A 155 -4.79 -7.45 -13.13
CA THR A 155 -4.27 -6.77 -14.32
C THR A 155 -4.71 -7.44 -15.62
N ASP A 156 -4.78 -6.64 -16.69
CA ASP A 156 -4.89 -7.09 -18.09
C ASP A 156 -3.52 -7.27 -18.77
N GLY A 157 -2.43 -7.12 -17.99
CA GLY A 157 -1.03 -7.29 -18.41
C GLY A 157 -0.39 -8.61 -17.97
N ALA A 158 0.92 -8.56 -17.67
CA ALA A 158 1.77 -9.73 -17.45
C ALA A 158 1.56 -10.38 -16.08
N GLY A 159 1.02 -9.64 -15.10
CA GLY A 159 0.82 -10.14 -13.74
C GLY A 159 2.05 -9.96 -12.85
N SER A 160 2.94 -9.02 -13.18
CA SER A 160 4.08 -8.69 -12.31
C SER A 160 4.37 -7.19 -12.33
N VAL A 161 4.98 -6.67 -11.27
CA VAL A 161 5.40 -5.27 -11.18
C VAL A 161 6.92 -5.11 -11.17
N MET A 162 7.36 -3.96 -11.65
CA MET A 162 8.75 -3.51 -11.64
C MET A 162 8.89 -2.15 -10.99
N ASP A 163 10.07 -1.90 -10.43
CA ASP A 163 10.43 -0.60 -9.87
C ASP A 163 10.58 0.44 -10.98
N ASP A 164 9.97 1.62 -10.77
CA ASP A 164 10.30 2.83 -11.50
C ASP A 164 11.51 3.55 -10.85
N GLU A 165 12.15 4.46 -11.59
CA GLU A 165 13.21 5.30 -11.03
C GLU A 165 12.69 6.32 -10.01
N THR A 166 11.37 6.59 -10.02
CA THR A 166 10.71 7.53 -9.12
C THR A 166 10.41 6.88 -7.77
N TYR A 167 10.79 7.55 -6.68
CA TYR A 167 10.38 7.21 -5.32
C TYR A 167 9.94 8.47 -4.57
N LEU A 168 8.72 8.45 -4.02
CA LEU A 168 8.11 9.59 -3.33
C LEU A 168 7.73 9.27 -1.88
N ILE A 169 7.76 7.99 -1.52
CA ILE A 169 7.43 7.45 -0.21
C ILE A 169 8.69 6.86 0.41
N PHE A 170 8.83 7.05 1.72
CA PHE A 170 10.01 6.68 2.48
C PHE A 170 9.60 6.12 3.84
N LYS A 171 10.47 5.33 4.47
CA LYS A 171 10.25 4.83 5.84
C LYS A 171 11.54 4.92 6.65
N TYR A 172 11.43 5.31 7.91
CA TYR A 172 12.55 5.23 8.85
C TYR A 172 12.89 3.77 9.14
N ILE A 173 14.19 3.45 9.10
CA ILE A 173 14.68 2.09 9.37
C ILE A 173 15.47 2.06 10.67
N SER A 174 16.51 2.90 10.78
CA SER A 174 17.42 2.87 11.93
C SER A 174 18.23 4.16 12.02
N ASP A 175 18.81 4.42 13.19
CA ASP A 175 19.79 5.48 13.34
C ASP A 175 21.13 5.04 12.78
N ARG A 176 21.59 5.68 11.71
CA ARG A 176 22.94 5.52 11.18
C ARG A 176 23.74 6.81 11.32
N PRO A 177 25.08 6.76 11.45
CA PRO A 177 25.90 7.96 11.50
C PRO A 177 25.77 8.80 10.22
N VAL A 178 25.21 10.00 10.33
CA VAL A 178 25.07 10.95 9.21
C VAL A 178 25.85 12.22 9.52
N ARG A 179 26.84 12.57 8.69
CA ARG A 179 27.69 13.77 8.92
C ARG A 179 26.94 15.08 8.67
N LEU A 180 26.11 15.12 7.63
CA LEU A 180 25.41 16.32 7.20
C LEU A 180 24.39 16.77 8.27
N GLN A 181 24.58 17.98 8.82
CA GLN A 181 23.72 18.51 9.89
C GLN A 181 22.25 18.61 9.49
N LEU A 182 21.95 19.02 8.26
CA LEU A 182 20.59 19.08 7.73
C LEU A 182 19.92 17.70 7.76
N ALA A 183 20.61 16.65 7.29
CA ALA A 183 20.09 15.30 7.26
C ALA A 183 19.89 14.74 8.67
N ARG A 184 20.78 15.02 9.63
CA ARG A 184 20.57 14.64 11.04
C ARG A 184 19.31 15.29 11.64
N LYS A 185 19.11 16.59 11.43
CA LYS A 185 17.91 17.30 11.89
C LYS A 185 16.64 16.74 11.25
N MET A 186 16.71 16.41 9.97
CA MET A 186 15.59 15.80 9.25
C MET A 186 15.29 14.39 9.77
N LEU A 187 16.30 13.56 10.03
CA LEU A 187 16.11 12.23 10.60
C LEU A 187 15.41 12.29 11.96
N ALA A 188 15.80 13.23 12.82
CA ALA A 188 15.10 13.46 14.09
C ALA A 188 13.63 13.88 13.88
N THR A 189 13.35 14.73 12.89
CA THR A 189 11.98 15.14 12.53
C THR A 189 11.16 13.95 12.03
N ILE A 190 11.74 13.12 11.17
CA ILE A 190 11.11 11.90 10.65
C ILE A 190 10.71 10.98 11.81
N LYS A 191 11.65 10.68 12.71
CA LYS A 191 11.40 9.80 13.87
C LYS A 191 10.30 10.35 14.78
N ASN A 192 10.36 11.63 15.10
CA ASN A 192 9.41 12.25 16.02
C ASN A 192 7.99 12.33 15.43
N ASN A 193 7.86 12.52 14.12
CA ASN A 193 6.57 12.75 13.48
C ASN A 193 5.93 11.47 12.95
N TYR A 194 6.73 10.51 12.49
CA TYR A 194 6.24 9.34 11.74
C TYR A 194 6.65 8.01 12.37
N ASN A 195 7.52 8.01 13.39
CA ASN A 195 8.03 6.79 14.01
C ASN A 195 8.59 5.82 12.95
N THR A 196 8.03 4.61 12.82
CA THR A 196 8.37 3.60 11.80
C THR A 196 7.39 3.53 10.64
N LEU A 197 6.41 4.43 10.59
CA LEU A 197 5.41 4.49 9.52
C LEU A 197 5.98 5.14 8.25
N PRO A 198 5.51 4.75 7.05
CA PRO A 198 5.88 5.42 5.82
C PRO A 198 5.45 6.90 5.80
N PHE A 199 6.21 7.73 5.08
CA PHE A 199 5.96 9.16 4.93
C PHE A 199 6.35 9.64 3.54
N ALA A 200 5.70 10.72 3.08
CA ALA A 200 5.94 11.27 1.75
C ALA A 200 7.02 12.37 1.77
N GLN A 201 7.73 12.50 0.66
CA GLN A 201 8.59 13.66 0.40
C GLN A 201 7.81 14.98 0.57
N ARG A 202 6.55 15.04 0.10
CA ARG A 202 5.75 16.27 0.18
C ARG A 202 5.41 16.68 1.61
N TRP A 203 5.33 15.74 2.55
CA TRP A 203 5.13 16.08 3.97
C TRP A 203 6.36 16.77 4.54
N LEU A 204 7.55 16.25 4.26
CA LEU A 204 8.80 16.92 4.61
C LEU A 204 8.99 18.25 3.88
N SER A 205 8.49 18.37 2.65
CA SER A 205 8.55 19.61 1.86
C SER A 205 7.65 20.74 2.39
N LYS A 206 6.76 20.45 3.34
CA LYS A 206 6.01 21.47 4.10
C LYS A 206 6.81 22.01 5.28
N ILE A 207 7.76 21.23 5.82
CA ILE A 207 8.60 21.59 6.98
C ILE A 207 9.93 22.19 6.50
N TYR A 208 10.49 21.62 5.43
CA TYR A 208 11.70 22.03 4.75
C TYR A 208 11.34 22.48 3.33
N SER A 209 12.09 23.38 2.70
CA SER A 209 11.88 23.63 1.26
C SER A 209 12.09 22.34 0.46
N LYS A 210 11.34 22.15 -0.63
CA LYS A 210 11.42 20.96 -1.52
C LYS A 210 12.87 20.54 -1.81
N ARG A 211 13.70 21.50 -2.24
CA ARG A 211 15.13 21.26 -2.52
C ARG A 211 15.92 20.75 -1.31
N LYS A 212 15.63 21.24 -0.10
CA LYS A 212 16.28 20.76 1.14
C LYS A 212 15.80 19.36 1.50
N ALA A 213 14.50 19.09 1.34
CA ALA A 213 13.89 17.77 1.56
C ALA A 213 14.55 16.71 0.65
N GLU A 214 14.50 16.92 -0.66
CA GLU A 214 15.09 16.04 -1.67
C GLU A 214 16.59 15.81 -1.43
N PHE A 215 17.34 16.89 -1.18
CA PHE A 215 18.78 16.79 -0.98
C PHE A 215 19.11 15.94 0.25
N ALA A 216 18.48 16.19 1.40
CA ALA A 216 18.83 15.46 2.62
C ALA A 216 18.32 14.02 2.61
N LEU A 217 17.16 13.74 2.01
CA LEU A 217 16.63 12.38 1.83
C LEU A 217 17.61 11.50 1.07
N LYS A 218 18.25 12.00 0.00
CA LYS A 218 19.30 11.25 -0.74
C LYS A 218 20.44 10.78 0.17
N TYR A 219 20.83 11.57 1.17
CA TYR A 219 21.86 11.15 2.15
C TYR A 219 21.31 10.12 3.14
N LEU A 220 20.06 10.28 3.59
CA LEU A 220 19.44 9.35 4.53
C LEU A 220 19.24 7.97 3.91
N VAL A 221 18.80 7.92 2.64
CA VAL A 221 18.70 6.68 1.85
C VAL A 221 20.07 6.03 1.66
N ARG A 222 21.07 6.79 1.21
CA ARG A 222 22.45 6.28 1.05
C ARG A 222 23.08 5.76 2.34
N SER A 223 22.69 6.32 3.48
CA SER A 223 23.15 5.86 4.80
C SER A 223 22.36 4.67 5.34
N SER A 224 21.30 4.23 4.66
CA SER A 224 20.34 3.23 5.14
C SER A 224 19.66 3.62 6.46
N SER A 225 19.55 4.92 6.75
CA SER A 225 18.73 5.42 7.87
C SER A 225 17.25 5.41 7.51
N VAL A 226 16.97 5.60 6.22
CA VAL A 226 15.64 5.66 5.62
C VAL A 226 15.64 4.75 4.39
N TYR A 227 14.55 4.01 4.19
CA TYR A 227 14.27 3.27 2.98
C TYR A 227 13.39 4.11 2.05
N ALA A 228 13.56 3.96 0.75
CA ALA A 228 12.74 4.62 -0.28
C ALA A 228 11.95 3.55 -1.04
N PHE A 229 10.65 3.77 -1.19
CA PHE A 229 9.77 2.90 -1.95
C PHE A 229 9.66 3.45 -3.36
N SER A 230 10.14 2.66 -4.33
CA SER A 230 9.93 2.95 -5.75
C SER A 230 8.45 2.89 -6.09
N VAL A 231 8.01 3.76 -6.99
CA VAL A 231 6.73 3.62 -7.67
C VAL A 231 6.74 2.28 -8.39
N LEU A 232 5.67 1.50 -8.23
CA LEU A 232 5.57 0.17 -8.84
C LEU A 232 4.71 0.26 -10.09
N LYS A 233 5.21 -0.28 -11.20
CA LYS A 233 4.50 -0.31 -12.48
C LYS A 233 4.31 -1.75 -12.91
N GLU A 234 3.16 -2.02 -13.48
CA GLU A 234 2.93 -3.26 -14.21
C GLU A 234 3.98 -3.40 -15.32
N SER A 235 4.54 -4.60 -15.44
CA SER A 235 5.75 -4.91 -16.23
C SER A 235 5.60 -4.83 -17.75
N ASP A 236 4.40 -5.04 -18.31
CA ASP A 236 4.10 -4.93 -19.75
C ASP A 236 3.22 -3.73 -20.10
N GLY A 237 2.83 -2.95 -19.09
CA GLY A 237 2.04 -1.73 -19.24
C GLY A 237 0.53 -1.95 -19.13
N GLY A 238 0.08 -3.14 -18.69
CA GLY A 238 -1.31 -3.43 -18.39
C GLY A 238 -1.90 -2.52 -17.31
N ASN A 239 -3.20 -2.27 -17.39
CA ASN A 239 -3.95 -1.57 -16.36
C ASN A 239 -4.06 -2.43 -15.11
N VAL A 240 -3.95 -1.80 -13.93
CA VAL A 240 -4.04 -2.48 -12.65
C VAL A 240 -5.19 -1.92 -11.84
N THR A 241 -5.96 -2.82 -11.22
CA THR A 241 -6.96 -2.49 -10.20
C THR A 241 -6.61 -3.20 -8.90
N GLN A 242 -7.00 -2.57 -7.79
CA GLN A 242 -6.80 -2.99 -6.41
C GLN A 242 -8.12 -2.84 -5.64
N ALA A 243 -8.37 -3.76 -4.72
CA ALA A 243 -9.32 -3.61 -3.64
C ALA A 243 -8.65 -4.10 -2.35
N GLU A 244 -8.91 -3.48 -1.21
CA GLU A 244 -8.27 -3.88 0.04
C GLU A 244 -9.11 -3.61 1.28
N HIS A 245 -9.09 -4.56 2.20
CA HIS A 245 -9.62 -4.41 3.54
C HIS A 245 -8.62 -4.87 4.60
N SER A 246 -8.65 -4.17 5.73
CA SER A 246 -8.01 -4.61 6.96
C SER A 246 -9.01 -5.31 7.87
N LEU A 247 -8.57 -6.38 8.50
CA LEU A 247 -9.42 -7.22 9.34
C LEU A 247 -8.67 -7.80 10.53
N ILE A 248 -9.44 -8.26 11.51
CA ILE A 248 -8.98 -9.10 12.61
C ILE A 248 -9.55 -10.50 12.40
N VAL A 249 -8.71 -11.53 12.46
CA VAL A 249 -9.15 -12.92 12.32
C VAL A 249 -9.90 -13.35 13.59
N ARG A 250 -11.19 -13.71 13.51
CA ARG A 250 -12.00 -14.25 14.62
C ARG A 250 -12.50 -15.67 14.34
N GLU A 251 -12.88 -16.40 15.39
CA GLU A 251 -13.42 -17.76 15.26
C GLU A 251 -14.64 -17.84 14.32
N ASP A 252 -15.53 -16.84 14.40
CA ASP A 252 -16.78 -16.79 13.62
C ASP A 252 -16.64 -16.13 12.23
N GLY A 253 -15.41 -15.78 11.81
CA GLY A 253 -15.12 -15.09 10.54
C GLY A 253 -14.27 -13.82 10.74
N PRO A 254 -13.89 -13.11 9.67
CA PRO A 254 -13.10 -11.89 9.80
C PRO A 254 -13.94 -10.73 10.38
N GLU A 255 -13.38 -10.00 11.35
CA GLU A 255 -13.87 -8.69 11.77
C GLU A 255 -13.23 -7.62 10.88
N ILE A 256 -13.93 -7.23 9.82
CA ILE A 256 -13.51 -6.17 8.89
C ILE A 256 -13.79 -4.81 9.53
N TYR A 257 -12.80 -3.92 9.56
CA TYR A 257 -12.92 -2.61 10.20
C TYR A 257 -12.62 -1.42 9.27
N THR A 258 -12.50 -1.67 7.97
CA THR A 258 -12.46 -0.66 6.90
C THR A 258 -13.66 -0.73 5.99
#